data_AF-A0A401QD07-F1
#
_entry.id   AF-A0A401QD07-F1
#
_cell.length_a   1.000
_cell.length_b   1.000
_cell.length_c   1.000
_cell.angle_alpha   90.00
_cell.angle_beta   90.00
_cell.angle_gamma   90.00
#
_symmetry.space_group_name_H-M   'P 1'
#
loop_
_entity.id
_entity.type
_entity.pdbx_description
1 polymer ?
#
loop_
_entity_poly.entity_id
_entity_poly.type
_entity_poly.pdbx_seq_one_letter_code
_entity_poly.pdbx_strand_id
1 'polypeptide(L)'
;VNECEAGQHQCSDNQLCTNVYGGFRCVPKNQCQEPYVRVSDNRCLCHATTAGCQDKPASIVYRYMSITSDRSVPSDIFQIQATSIYPGAYNTFRIKAGDEQGDFYIRQINNISAMLVIGKQVTGPQDFVLDLEMVTVNPVMSYHSSSVLRLTIYVGPYSF
;
A
#
# COMPACT_ATOMS: atom_id res chain seq x y z
N VAL A 1 -5.82 22.10 -5.74
CA VAL A 1 -4.68 22.46 -6.62
C VAL A 1 -3.84 21.20 -6.78
N ASN A 2 -3.09 21.06 -7.87
CA ASN A 2 -2.12 19.97 -8.04
C ASN A 2 -0.72 20.59 -7.99
N GLU A 3 -0.19 20.73 -6.77
CA GLU A 3 1.10 21.37 -6.51
C GLU A 3 2.25 20.55 -7.11
N CYS A 4 2.08 19.24 -7.23
CA CYS A 4 3.07 18.35 -7.84
C CYS A 4 3.27 18.61 -9.34
N GLU A 5 2.18 18.69 -10.12
CA GLU A 5 2.24 18.98 -11.56
C GLU A 5 2.58 20.45 -11.85
N ALA A 6 2.12 21.36 -10.99
CA ALA A 6 2.40 22.79 -11.12
C ALA A 6 3.85 23.17 -10.73
N GLY A 7 4.64 22.24 -10.19
CA GLY A 7 5.98 22.52 -9.68
C GLY A 7 5.99 23.48 -8.48
N GLN A 8 4.87 23.59 -7.76
CA GLN A 8 4.69 24.47 -6.60
C GLN A 8 4.99 23.77 -5.27
N HIS A 9 5.55 22.57 -5.32
CA HIS A 9 5.97 21.81 -4.15
C HIS A 9 7.37 22.20 -3.67
N GLN A 10 7.65 22.00 -2.39
CA GLN A 10 8.96 22.26 -1.77
C GLN A 10 9.73 20.97 -1.43
N CYS A 11 9.44 19.88 -2.15
CA CYS A 11 10.15 18.62 -1.99
C CYS A 11 11.61 18.71 -2.47
N SER A 12 12.51 18.09 -1.73
CA SER A 12 13.92 17.94 -2.13
C SER A 12 14.11 16.92 -3.25
N ASP A 13 15.30 16.89 -3.86
CA ASP A 13 15.65 15.95 -4.95
C ASP A 13 15.54 14.48 -4.54
N ASN A 14 15.67 14.16 -3.25
CA ASN A 14 15.53 12.82 -2.70
C ASN A 14 14.10 12.48 -2.25
N GLN A 15 13.13 13.35 -2.56
CA GLN A 15 11.72 13.18 -2.23
C GLN A 15 10.83 13.18 -3.48
N LEU A 16 9.70 12.50 -3.38
CA LEU A 16 8.62 12.48 -4.35
C LEU A 16 7.46 13.32 -3.81
N CYS A 17 6.84 14.12 -4.68
CA CYS A 17 5.64 14.87 -4.33
C CYS A 17 4.39 13.98 -4.47
N THR A 18 3.50 14.04 -3.48
CA THR A 18 2.18 13.42 -3.50
C THR A 18 1.13 14.46 -3.13
N ASN A 19 0.13 14.68 -3.99
CA ASN A 19 -0.99 15.57 -3.67
C ASN A 19 -1.91 14.93 -2.64
N VAL A 20 -2.38 15.74 -1.71
CA VAL A 20 -3.33 15.35 -0.67
C VAL A 20 -4.45 16.39 -0.55
N TYR A 21 -5.57 16.04 0.05
CA TYR A 21 -6.62 17.02 0.31
C TYR A 21 -6.08 18.11 1.25
N GLY A 22 -6.05 19.35 0.75
CA GLY A 22 -5.50 20.50 1.46
C GLY A 22 -4.01 20.81 1.20
N GLY A 23 -3.33 20.13 0.27
CA GLY A 23 -1.98 20.50 -0.17
C GLY A 23 -1.16 19.34 -0.76
N PHE A 24 0.12 19.27 -0.39
CA PHE A 24 1.03 18.21 -0.83
C PHE A 24 1.84 17.61 0.32
N ARG A 25 2.35 16.39 0.10
CA ARG A 25 3.29 15.68 0.98
C ARG A 25 4.55 15.32 0.19
N CYS A 26 5.71 15.45 0.83
CA CYS A 26 6.98 15.02 0.28
C CYS A 26 7.39 13.71 0.94
N VAL A 27 7.47 12.64 0.17
CA VAL A 27 7.82 11.29 0.65
C VAL A 27 9.20 10.87 0.16
N PRO A 28 9.99 10.09 0.92
CA PRO A 28 11.32 9.68 0.46
C PRO A 28 11.26 8.85 -0.83
N LYS A 29 12.12 9.14 -1.80
CA LYS A 29 12.27 8.32 -3.03
C LYS A 29 12.80 6.92 -2.75
N ASN A 30 13.64 6.78 -1.73
CA ASN A 30 14.13 5.47 -1.28
C ASN A 30 13.59 5.15 0.11
N GLN A 31 12.73 4.15 0.19
CA GLN A 31 12.15 3.64 1.44
C GLN A 31 12.59 2.20 1.74
N CYS A 32 13.37 1.61 0.85
CA CYS A 32 13.88 0.26 1.03
C CYS A 32 14.92 0.27 2.14
N GLN A 33 14.77 -0.65 3.09
CA GLN A 33 15.75 -0.91 4.14
C GLN A 33 16.37 -2.28 3.88
N GLU A 34 17.64 -2.45 4.24
CA GLU A 34 18.32 -3.74 4.16
C GLU A 34 17.49 -4.82 4.90
N PRO A 35 17.29 -6.03 4.33
CA PRO A 35 17.94 -6.62 3.15
C PRO A 35 17.26 -6.32 1.80
N TYR A 36 16.28 -5.42 1.75
CA TYR A 36 15.58 -5.13 0.51
C TYR A 36 16.37 -4.20 -0.41
N VAL A 37 16.36 -4.51 -1.70
CA VAL A 37 16.99 -3.71 -2.75
C VAL A 37 15.91 -2.96 -3.53
N ARG A 38 16.14 -1.68 -3.80
CA ARG A 38 15.25 -0.83 -4.59
C ARG A 38 15.30 -1.25 -6.06
N VAL A 39 14.14 -1.54 -6.64
CA VAL A 39 14.00 -1.90 -8.06
C VAL A 39 13.25 -0.83 -8.86
N SER A 40 12.39 -0.06 -8.20
CA SER A 40 11.78 1.17 -8.74
C SER A 40 11.58 2.19 -7.62
N ASP A 41 11.07 3.38 -7.94
CA ASP A 41 10.80 4.45 -6.96
C ASP A 41 9.88 4.02 -5.80
N ASN A 42 9.06 3.01 -6.01
CA ASN A 42 8.07 2.56 -5.04
C ASN A 42 8.11 1.05 -4.78
N ARG A 43 9.12 0.32 -5.28
CA ARG A 43 9.20 -1.13 -5.15
C ARG A 43 10.56 -1.56 -4.66
N CYS A 44 10.53 -2.35 -3.59
CA CYS A 44 11.68 -3.02 -3.01
C CYS A 44 11.52 -4.53 -3.18
N LEU A 45 12.59 -5.24 -3.52
CA LEU A 45 12.60 -6.70 -3.62
C LEU A 45 13.54 -7.31 -2.58
N CYS A 46 13.12 -8.46 -2.05
CA CYS A 46 13.95 -9.36 -1.27
C CYS A 46 14.10 -10.66 -2.07
N HIS A 47 15.30 -10.94 -2.56
CA HIS A 47 15.55 -12.19 -3.27
C HIS A 47 15.70 -13.32 -2.26
N ALA A 48 15.02 -14.45 -2.49
CA ALA A 48 15.08 -15.60 -1.58
C ALA A 48 16.50 -16.15 -1.36
N THR A 49 17.41 -15.90 -2.30
CA THR A 49 18.84 -16.27 -2.21
C THR A 49 19.68 -15.30 -1.36
N THR A 50 19.16 -14.12 -1.02
CA THR A 50 19.88 -13.12 -0.24
C THR A 50 19.77 -13.42 1.25
N ALA A 51 20.90 -13.31 1.96
CA ALA A 51 20.93 -13.47 3.41
C ALA A 51 19.96 -12.48 4.09
N GLY A 52 19.18 -12.96 5.06
CA GLY A 52 18.18 -12.15 5.75
C GLY A 52 16.82 -12.02 5.04
N CYS A 53 16.65 -12.54 3.81
CA CYS A 53 15.34 -12.56 3.13
C CYS A 53 14.48 -13.78 3.48
N GLN A 54 14.99 -14.74 4.26
CA GLN A 54 14.21 -15.89 4.72
C GLN A 54 13.00 -15.42 5.54
N ASP A 55 11.82 -15.98 5.26
CA ASP A 55 10.52 -15.63 5.86
C ASP A 55 10.08 -14.17 5.72
N LYS A 56 10.78 -13.37 4.89
CA LYS A 56 10.37 -11.99 4.57
C LYS A 56 9.54 -11.96 3.29
N PRO A 57 8.64 -10.97 3.14
CA PRO A 57 7.98 -10.71 1.87
C PRO A 57 8.97 -10.57 0.72
N ALA A 58 8.69 -11.22 -0.42
CA ALA A 58 9.51 -11.15 -1.61
C ALA A 58 9.53 -9.73 -2.22
N SER A 59 8.47 -8.95 -1.99
CA SER A 59 8.42 -7.55 -2.41
C SER A 59 7.64 -6.67 -1.45
N ILE A 60 8.03 -5.41 -1.39
CA ILE A 60 7.30 -4.33 -0.73
C ILE A 60 7.02 -3.25 -1.78
N VAL A 61 5.76 -2.88 -1.96
CA VAL A 61 5.32 -1.77 -2.80
C VAL A 61 4.77 -0.66 -1.93
N TYR A 62 5.24 0.57 -2.13
CA TYR A 62 4.78 1.75 -1.39
C TYR A 62 3.75 2.49 -2.24
N ARG A 63 2.60 2.81 -1.66
CA ARG A 63 1.57 3.62 -2.31
C ARG A 63 1.04 4.65 -1.33
N TYR A 64 0.58 5.75 -1.91
CA TYR A 64 0.01 6.87 -1.18
C TYR A 64 -1.34 7.20 -1.78
N MET A 65 -2.27 7.53 -0.91
CA MET A 65 -3.57 8.06 -1.30
C MET A 65 -4.03 9.08 -0.28
N SER A 66 -4.98 9.91 -0.67
CA SER A 66 -5.65 10.84 0.24
C SER A 66 -7.15 10.60 0.19
N ILE A 67 -7.81 10.77 1.33
CA ILE A 67 -9.27 10.69 1.48
C ILE A 67 -9.77 11.88 2.31
N THR A 68 -11.03 12.23 2.16
CA THR A 68 -11.70 13.26 2.96
C THR A 68 -12.33 12.64 4.22
N SER A 69 -12.58 13.48 5.23
CA SER A 69 -13.13 13.03 6.53
C SER A 69 -14.62 12.65 6.49
N ASP A 70 -15.35 13.04 5.45
CA ASP A 70 -16.80 12.87 5.29
C ASP A 70 -17.21 11.63 4.49
N ARG A 71 -16.24 10.76 4.19
CA ARG A 71 -16.51 9.57 3.39
C ARG A 71 -17.57 8.71 4.06
N SER A 72 -18.58 8.32 3.29
CA SER A 72 -19.64 7.41 3.77
C SER A 72 -19.07 6.05 4.14
N VAL A 73 -19.64 5.42 5.16
CA VAL A 73 -19.20 4.12 5.65
C VAL A 73 -20.35 3.10 5.56
N PRO A 74 -20.13 1.89 5.01
CA PRO A 74 -18.88 1.40 4.44
C PRO A 74 -18.59 1.96 3.03
N SER A 75 -17.32 2.14 2.67
CA SER A 75 -16.92 2.56 1.31
C SER A 75 -15.65 1.85 0.84
N ASP A 76 -15.63 1.45 -0.43
CA ASP A 76 -14.42 0.98 -1.08
C ASP A 76 -13.47 2.16 -1.27
N ILE A 77 -12.22 2.03 -0.85
CA ILE A 77 -11.25 3.13 -0.88
C ILE A 77 -10.02 2.85 -1.73
N PHE A 78 -9.65 1.57 -1.89
CA PHE A 78 -8.46 1.19 -2.65
C PHE A 78 -8.63 -0.21 -3.24
N GLN A 79 -8.37 -0.36 -4.54
CA GLN A 79 -8.36 -1.66 -5.20
C GLN A 79 -6.97 -2.28 -5.16
N ILE A 80 -6.89 -3.47 -4.59
CA ILE A 80 -5.68 -4.30 -4.55
C ILE A 80 -5.72 -5.25 -5.73
N GLN A 81 -4.62 -5.34 -6.47
CA GLN A 81 -4.45 -6.27 -7.57
C GLN A 81 -3.16 -7.07 -7.39
N ALA A 82 -3.20 -8.34 -7.78
CA ALA A 82 -2.04 -9.21 -7.76
C ALA A 82 -0.96 -8.71 -8.72
N THR A 83 0.29 -8.67 -8.25
CA THR A 83 1.44 -8.22 -9.05
C THR A 83 1.96 -9.30 -10.00
N SER A 84 1.72 -10.57 -9.68
CA SER A 84 2.10 -11.72 -10.50
C SER A 84 0.93 -12.70 -10.58
N ILE A 85 0.53 -13.06 -11.80
CA ILE A 85 -0.57 -14.01 -12.05
C ILE A 85 0.03 -15.29 -12.60
N TYR A 86 0.01 -16.34 -11.79
CA TYR A 86 0.47 -17.67 -12.20
C TYR A 86 -0.74 -18.60 -12.37
N PRO A 87 -0.81 -19.38 -13.47
CA PRO A 87 -1.83 -20.39 -13.63
C PRO A 87 -1.83 -21.38 -12.45
N GLY A 88 -3.01 -21.63 -11.88
CA GLY A 88 -3.17 -22.54 -10.74
C GLY A 88 -2.69 -22.00 -9.39
N ALA A 89 -2.21 -20.74 -9.32
CA ALA A 89 -1.91 -20.10 -8.05
C ALA A 89 -3.16 -19.48 -7.43
N TYR A 90 -3.26 -19.58 -6.10
CA TYR A 90 -4.30 -18.93 -5.31
C TYR A 90 -3.69 -17.75 -4.55
N ASN A 91 -4.31 -16.58 -4.63
CA ASN A 91 -3.91 -15.39 -3.90
C ASN A 91 -4.92 -15.08 -2.79
N THR A 92 -4.39 -14.84 -1.60
CA THR A 92 -5.14 -14.37 -0.44
C THR A 92 -4.64 -13.00 -0.05
N PHE A 93 -5.56 -12.08 0.25
CA PHE A 93 -5.25 -10.70 0.63
C PHE A 93 -5.67 -10.47 2.07
N ARG A 94 -4.81 -9.82 2.88
CA ARG A 94 -5.10 -9.51 4.29
C ARG A 94 -4.46 -8.20 4.73
N ILE A 95 -5.01 -7.60 5.79
CA ILE A 95 -4.33 -6.53 6.54
C ILE A 95 -3.36 -7.22 7.50
N LYS A 96 -2.07 -6.92 7.37
CA LYS A 96 -1.00 -7.48 8.21
C LYS A 96 -0.71 -6.60 9.42
N ALA A 97 -0.74 -5.28 9.25
CA ALA A 97 -0.48 -4.30 10.31
C ALA A 97 -1.09 -2.92 9.96
N GLY A 98 -1.21 -2.04 10.96
CA GLY A 98 -1.62 -0.64 10.80
C GLY A 98 -3.12 -0.36 10.97
N ASP A 99 -3.92 -1.38 11.28
CA ASP A 99 -5.35 -1.28 11.53
C ASP A 99 -5.71 -1.78 12.94
N GLU A 100 -5.03 -1.25 13.96
CA GLU A 100 -5.20 -1.67 15.36
C GLU A 100 -6.63 -1.40 15.88
N GLN A 101 -7.34 -0.44 15.28
CA GLN A 101 -8.68 -0.02 15.67
C GLN A 101 -9.80 -0.76 14.90
N GLY A 102 -9.45 -1.54 13.87
CA GLY A 102 -10.41 -2.22 13.00
C GLY A 102 -11.30 -1.23 12.25
N ASP A 103 -10.69 -0.16 11.74
CA ASP A 103 -11.34 0.87 10.92
C ASP A 103 -11.47 0.41 9.46
N PHE A 104 -10.67 -0.58 9.06
CA PHE A 104 -10.62 -1.09 7.69
C PHE A 104 -10.89 -2.59 7.64
N TYR A 105 -11.28 -3.08 6.46
CA TYR A 105 -11.31 -4.51 6.20
C TYR A 105 -11.09 -4.80 4.72
N ILE A 106 -10.67 -6.03 4.41
CA ILE A 106 -10.49 -6.50 3.04
C ILE A 106 -11.74 -7.24 2.59
N ARG A 107 -12.29 -6.83 1.44
CA ARG A 107 -13.31 -7.57 0.72
C ARG A 107 -12.70 -8.20 -0.52
N GLN A 108 -12.54 -9.52 -0.51
CA GLN A 108 -12.01 -10.25 -1.67
C GLN A 108 -13.04 -10.24 -2.81
N ILE A 109 -12.60 -9.83 -4.00
CA ILE A 109 -13.46 -9.85 -5.20
C ILE A 109 -13.25 -11.17 -5.93
N ASN A 110 -11.99 -11.54 -6.18
CA ASN A 110 -11.62 -12.77 -6.86
C ASN A 110 -10.20 -13.19 -6.48
N ASN A 111 -9.63 -14.13 -7.24
CA ASN A 111 -8.28 -14.65 -6.99
C ASN A 111 -7.13 -13.69 -7.35
N ILE A 112 -7.40 -12.57 -8.02
CA ILE A 112 -6.38 -11.60 -8.44
C ILE A 112 -6.67 -10.18 -7.94
N SER A 113 -7.83 -9.94 -7.31
CA SER A 113 -8.18 -8.63 -6.79
C SER A 113 -9.03 -8.65 -5.52
N ALA A 114 -8.87 -7.60 -4.73
CA ALA A 114 -9.63 -7.32 -3.53
C ALA A 114 -9.84 -5.81 -3.36
N MET A 115 -10.80 -5.40 -2.54
CA MET A 115 -10.99 -4.01 -2.13
C MET A 115 -10.60 -3.84 -0.67
N LEU A 116 -9.83 -2.79 -0.39
CA LEU A 116 -9.76 -2.21 0.93
C LEU A 116 -11.00 -1.35 1.14
N VAL A 117 -11.74 -1.66 2.20
CA VAL A 117 -12.99 -1.00 2.55
C VAL A 117 -12.80 -0.30 3.88
N ILE A 118 -13.24 0.96 3.94
CA ILE A 118 -13.37 1.67 5.21
C ILE A 118 -14.67 1.23 5.89
N GLY A 119 -14.56 0.70 7.10
CA GLY A 119 -15.65 0.14 7.90
C GLY A 119 -16.11 1.02 9.05
N LYS A 120 -15.34 2.05 9.43
CA LYS A 120 -15.69 3.04 10.45
C LYS A 120 -15.37 4.46 9.98
N GLN A 121 -16.07 5.44 10.52
CA GLN A 121 -15.80 6.84 10.20
C GLN A 121 -14.40 7.21 10.70
N VAL A 122 -13.56 7.77 9.83
CA VAL A 122 -12.25 8.32 10.18
C VAL A 122 -12.30 9.83 10.11
N THR A 123 -11.84 10.50 11.15
CA THR A 123 -11.83 11.96 11.24
C THR A 123 -10.40 12.48 11.16
N GLY A 124 -10.12 13.32 10.17
CA GLY A 124 -8.82 13.96 10.00
C GLY A 124 -8.60 15.14 10.95
N PRO A 125 -7.37 15.69 11.01
CA PRO A 125 -6.19 15.25 10.27
C PRO A 125 -5.52 14.03 10.90
N GLN A 126 -5.45 12.92 10.17
CA GLN A 126 -4.81 11.68 10.62
C GLN A 126 -4.25 10.91 9.42
N ASP A 127 -3.13 10.22 9.64
CA ASP A 127 -2.48 9.39 8.63
C ASP A 127 -2.51 7.92 9.08
N PHE A 128 -2.85 7.02 8.16
CA PHE A 128 -2.78 5.56 8.38
C PHE A 128 -1.68 4.96 7.52
N VAL A 129 -0.95 3.99 8.04
CA VAL A 129 0.05 3.21 7.29
C VAL A 129 -0.32 1.74 7.38
N LEU A 130 -1.00 1.24 6.36
CA LEU A 130 -1.47 -0.14 6.31
C LEU A 130 -0.49 -1.02 5.55
N ASP A 131 -0.10 -2.14 6.17
CA ASP A 131 0.61 -3.21 5.48
C ASP A 131 -0.41 -4.23 4.97
N LEU A 132 -0.70 -4.17 3.68
CA LEU A 132 -1.61 -5.08 3.00
C LEU A 132 -0.80 -6.23 2.40
N GLU A 133 -0.97 -7.44 2.91
CA GLU A 133 -0.21 -8.60 2.47
C GLU A 133 -1.00 -9.44 1.48
N MET A 134 -0.36 -9.78 0.37
CA MET A 134 -0.80 -10.80 -0.57
C MET A 134 0.05 -12.05 -0.34
N VAL A 135 -0.61 -13.18 -0.08
CA VAL A 135 0.02 -14.49 -0.02
C VAL A 135 -0.37 -15.27 -1.27
N THR A 136 0.62 -15.71 -2.03
CA THR A 136 0.48 -16.49 -3.25
C THR A 136 0.93 -17.92 -2.98
N VAL A 137 0.05 -18.88 -3.24
CA VAL A 137 0.32 -20.32 -3.11
C VAL A 137 0.06 -21.00 -4.44
N ASN A 138 1.05 -21.71 -4.96
CA ASN A 138 0.89 -22.61 -6.10
C ASN A 138 1.27 -24.04 -5.69
N PRO A 139 0.29 -24.93 -5.46
CA PRO A 139 0.55 -26.29 -4.98
C PRO A 139 1.24 -27.17 -6.03
N VAL A 140 1.04 -26.90 -7.31
CA VAL A 140 1.68 -27.68 -8.40
C VAL A 140 3.18 -27.42 -8.45
N MET A 141 3.59 -26.18 -8.21
CA MET A 141 5.00 -25.77 -8.20
C MET A 141 5.63 -25.80 -6.81
N SER A 142 4.89 -26.23 -5.78
CA SER A 142 5.28 -26.08 -4.36
C SER A 142 5.77 -24.66 -4.03
N TYR A 143 5.19 -23.64 -4.68
CA TYR A 143 5.61 -22.26 -4.56
C TYR A 143 4.75 -21.55 -3.52
N HIS A 144 5.40 -20.93 -2.54
CA HIS A 144 4.77 -20.11 -1.52
C HIS A 144 5.54 -18.80 -1.42
N SER A 145 4.85 -17.67 -1.59
CA SER A 145 5.47 -16.36 -1.51
C SER A 145 4.49 -15.33 -0.96
N SER A 146 5.01 -14.31 -0.28
CA SER A 146 4.23 -13.16 0.15
C SER A 146 4.78 -11.87 -0.45
N SER A 147 3.90 -10.91 -0.67
CA SER A 147 4.25 -9.54 -1.07
C SER A 147 3.43 -8.56 -0.25
N VAL A 148 4.02 -7.43 0.13
CA VAL A 148 3.36 -6.41 0.93
C VAL A 148 3.16 -5.15 0.10
N LEU A 149 1.96 -4.60 0.14
CA LEU A 149 1.63 -3.25 -0.26
C LEU A 149 1.54 -2.40 1.00
N ARG A 150 2.51 -1.51 1.22
CA ARG A 150 2.46 -0.50 2.27
C ARG A 150 1.72 0.71 1.74
N LEU A 151 0.46 0.85 2.15
CA LEU A 151 -0.43 1.92 1.73
C LEU A 151 -0.48 2.99 2.83
N THR A 152 -0.02 4.20 2.52
CA THR A 152 -0.20 5.37 3.38
C THR A 152 -1.45 6.14 2.94
N ILE A 153 -2.38 6.34 3.86
CA ILE A 153 -3.65 7.03 3.64
C ILE A 153 -3.62 8.34 4.42
N TYR A 154 -3.65 9.46 3.73
CA TYR A 154 -3.72 10.80 4.31
C TYR A 154 -5.19 11.24 4.43
N VAL A 155 -5.73 11.34 5.65
CA VAL A 155 -7.08 11.84 5.89
C VAL A 155 -7.02 13.35 6.07
N GLY A 156 -7.58 14.07 5.09
CA GLY A 156 -7.64 15.53 5.13
C GLY A 156 -8.49 16.05 6.29
N PRO A 157 -8.17 17.21 6.88
CA PRO A 157 -8.95 17.81 7.99
C PRO A 157 -10.33 18.33 7.55
N TYR A 158 -10.62 18.29 6.25
CA TYR A 158 -11.81 18.87 5.65
C TYR A 158 -12.67 17.82 4.92
N SER A 159 -13.96 18.16 4.76
CA SER A 159 -15.04 17.32 4.24
C SER A 159 -15.49 17.74 2.82
N PHE A 160 -14.60 18.30 1.99
CA PHE A 160 -15.00 18.94 0.74
C PHE A 160 -14.05 18.66 -0.43
#